data_AF-A0A3P9P0J1-F1
#
_entry.id   AF-A0A3P9P0J1-F1
#
_cell.length_a   1.000
_cell.length_b   1.000
_cell.length_c   1.000
_cell.angle_alpha   90.00
_cell.angle_beta   90.00
_cell.angle_gamma   90.00
#
_symmetry.space_group_name_H-M   'P 1'
#
loop_
_entity.id
_entity.type
_entity.pdbx_description
1 polymer ?
#
loop_
_entity_poly.entity_id
_entity_poly.type
_entity_poly.pdbx_seq_one_letter_code
_entity_poly.pdbx_strand_id
1 'polypeptide(L)' 'MEFPWHSGEVLEQLNRQRKQGLLCDCTFVVDGVDFKAHKAVLAACISILTKTYNIRAELEL' A
#
# COMPACT_ATOMS: atom_id res chain seq x y z
N MET A 1 15.40 9.05 22.80
CA MET A 1 15.61 10.03 21.73
C MET A 1 14.41 9.96 20.82
N GLU A 2 13.70 11.07 20.61
CA GLU A 2 12.54 11.12 19.70
C GLU A 2 12.94 11.80 18.39
N PHE A 3 12.43 11.28 17.28
CA PHE A 3 12.63 11.83 15.93
C PHE A 3 11.28 12.27 15.39
N PRO A 4 10.79 13.46 15.77
CA PRO A 4 9.40 13.84 15.54
C PRO A 4 9.01 13.82 14.05
N TRP A 5 9.95 14.05 13.13
CA TRP A 5 9.69 14.12 11.68
C TRP A 5 9.86 12.78 10.94
N HIS A 6 10.40 11.76 11.60
CA HIS A 6 10.78 10.52 10.92
C HIS A 6 9.59 9.79 10.31
N SER A 7 8.44 9.77 10.99
CA SER A 7 7.22 9.17 10.46
C SER A 7 6.73 9.86 9.19
N GLY A 8 6.84 11.19 9.12
CA GLY A 8 6.51 11.97 7.92
C GLY A 8 7.42 11.62 6.73
N GLU A 9 8.73 11.55 6.95
CA GLU A 9 9.70 11.16 5.91
C GLU A 9 9.46 9.74 5.41
N VAL A 10 9.21 8.79 6.32
CA VAL A 10 8.90 7.39 5.95
C VAL A 10 7.62 7.32 5.12
N LEU A 11 6.56 8.03 5.51
CA LEU A 11 5.31 8.08 4.75
C LEU A 11 5.51 8.75 3.37
N GLU A 12 6.35 9.77 3.27
CA GLU A 12 6.70 10.38 1.99
C GLU A 12 7.41 9.38 1.06
N GLN A 13 8.37 8.62 1.59
CA GLN A 13 9.08 7.58 0.82
C GLN A 13 8.14 6.47 0.34
N LEU A 14 7.27 5.97 1.21
CA LEU A 14 6.26 4.97 0.84
C LEU A 14 5.32 5.50 -0.26
N ASN A 15 4.96 6.78 -0.22
CA ASN A 15 4.16 7.39 -1.26
C ASN A 15 4.92 7.56 -2.59
N ARG A 16 6.23 7.86 -2.56
CA ARG A 16 7.08 7.88 -3.76
C ARG A 16 7.14 6.50 -4.40
N GLN A 17 7.43 5.47 -3.60
CA GLN A 17 7.47 4.07 -4.04
C GLN A 17 6.13 3.66 -4.70
N ARG A 18 5.01 3.99 -4.06
CA ARG A 18 3.66 3.76 -4.59
C ARG A 18 3.45 4.37 -5.98
N LYS A 19 3.81 5.65 -6.15
CA LYS A 19 3.67 6.37 -7.44
C LYS A 19 4.58 5.80 -8.53
N GLN A 20 5.73 5.25 -8.16
CA GLN A 20 6.69 4.62 -9.09
C GLN A 20 6.41 3.13 -9.32
N GLY A 21 5.45 2.53 -8.60
CA GLY A 21 5.19 1.09 -8.63
C GLY A 21 6.30 0.24 -8.03
N LEU A 22 7.20 0.83 -7.24
CA LEU A 22 8.31 0.13 -6.60
C LEU A 22 7.86 -0.45 -5.25
N LEU A 23 8.34 -1.66 -4.94
CA LEU A 23 8.15 -2.32 -3.63
C LEU A 23 6.68 -2.49 -3.20
N CYS A 24 5.73 -2.29 -4.11
CA CYS A 24 4.31 -2.52 -3.87
C CYS A 24 4.01 -4.02 -3.98
N ASP A 25 3.21 -4.53 -3.04
CA ASP A 25 2.88 -5.95 -2.90
C ASP A 25 1.38 -6.23 -3.17
N CYS A 26 0.64 -5.22 -3.63
CA CYS A 26 -0.73 -5.35 -4.12
C CYS A 26 -1.04 -4.32 -5.21
N THR A 27 -2.03 -4.66 -6.05
CA THR A 27 -2.60 -3.81 -7.10
C THR A 27 -4.11 -3.87 -7.04
N PHE A 28 -4.79 -2.73 -7.13
CA PHE A 28 -6.23 -2.66 -7.38
C PHE A 28 -6.46 -2.30 -8.84
N VAL A 29 -7.37 -3.01 -9.50
CA VAL A 29 -7.79 -2.68 -10.86
C VAL A 29 -9.18 -2.08 -10.79
N VAL A 30 -9.32 -0.82 -11.20
CA VAL A 30 -10.62 -0.12 -11.27
C VAL A 30 -10.76 0.46 -12.65
N ASP A 31 -11.81 0.06 -13.37
CA ASP A 31 -12.06 0.48 -14.76
C ASP A 31 -10.85 0.30 -15.69
N GLY A 32 -10.09 -0.78 -15.49
CA GLY A 32 -8.88 -1.10 -16.27
C GLY A 32 -7.63 -0.29 -15.89
N VAL A 33 -7.70 0.52 -14.82
CA VAL A 33 -6.56 1.28 -14.30
C VAL A 33 -5.97 0.59 -13.08
N ASP A 34 -4.65 0.40 -13.09
CA ASP A 34 -3.88 -0.21 -12.01
C ASP A 34 -3.50 0.81 -10.92
N PHE A 35 -3.79 0.47 -9.67
CA PHE A 35 -3.39 1.22 -8.48
C PHE A 35 -2.50 0.35 -7.59
N LYS A 36 -1.19 0.59 -7.64
CA LYS A 36 -0.21 -0.09 -6.78
C LYS A 36 -0.32 0.41 -5.33
N ALA A 37 -0.11 -0.47 -4.36
CA ALA A 37 -0.15 -0.13 -2.94
C ALA A 37 0.70 -1.10 -2.08
N HIS A 38 0.82 -0.77 -0.79
CA HIS A 38 1.50 -1.58 0.23
C HIS A 38 0.47 -2.13 1.21
N LYS A 39 0.33 -3.45 1.34
CA LYS A 39 -0.63 -4.11 2.23
C LYS A 39 -0.47 -3.67 3.68
N ALA A 40 0.77 -3.53 4.15
CA ALA A 40 1.07 -3.09 5.52
C ALA A 40 0.53 -1.68 5.81
N VAL A 41 0.66 -0.74 4.86
CA VAL A 41 0.15 0.62 5.02
C VAL A 41 -1.37 0.62 5.03
N LEU A 42 -2.01 -0.14 4.13
CA LEU A 42 -3.46 -0.29 4.10
C LEU A 42 -4.01 -0.89 5.41
N ALA A 43 -3.33 -1.91 5.93
CA ALA A 43 -3.68 -2.56 7.19
C ALA A 43 -3.61 -1.61 8.39
N ALA A 44 -2.64 -0.70 8.41
CA ALA A 44 -2.48 0.29 9.46
C ALA A 44 -3.55 1.40 9.40
N CYS A 45 -4.05 1.75 8.20
CA CYS A 45 -5.00 2.84 8.02
C CYS A 45 -6.48 2.41 8.08
N ILE A 46 -6.79 1.17 7.69
CA ILE A 46 -8.17 0.70 7.56
C ILE A 46 -8.25 -0.69 8.19
N SER A 47 -8.86 -0.77 9.37
CA SER A 47 -9.02 -2.00 10.15
C SER A 47 -9.75 -3.13 9.43
N ILE A 48 -10.50 -2.82 8.37
CA ILE A 48 -11.25 -3.78 7.56
C ILE A 48 -10.45 -4.31 6.36
N LEU A 49 -9.43 -3.57 5.86
CA LEU A 49 -8.66 -4.01 4.68
C LEU A 49 -7.88 -5.32 4.89
N THR A 50 -7.56 -5.65 6.15
CA THR A 50 -6.92 -6.92 6.51
C THR A 50 -7.87 -8.10 6.64
N LYS A 51 -9.17 -7.84 6.85
CA LYS A 51 -10.15 -8.87 7.20
C LYS A 51 -11.19 -9.15 6.11
N THR A 52 -11.55 -8.18 5.29
CA THR A 52 -12.71 -8.32 4.36
C THR A 52 -12.37 -8.31 2.89
N TYR A 53 -11.24 -7.71 2.48
CA TYR A 53 -10.85 -7.74 1.09
C TYR A 53 -9.82 -8.83 0.94
N ASN A 54 -10.21 -9.87 0.22
CA ASN A 54 -9.31 -10.88 -0.31
C ASN A 54 -8.35 -10.13 -1.27
N ILE A 55 -7.33 -9.46 -0.73
CA ILE A 55 -6.25 -8.84 -1.51
C ILE A 55 -5.45 -10.01 -2.08
N ARG A 56 -6.03 -10.67 -3.08
CA ARG A 56 -5.36 -11.63 -3.95
C ARG A 56 -4.16 -10.88 -4.51
N ALA A 57 -3.00 -11.11 -3.89
CA ALA A 57 -1.78 -11.16 -4.66
C ALA A 57 -2.06 -12.21 -5.74
N GLU A 58 -1.94 -11.78 -6.99
CA GLU A 58 -2.04 -12.57 -8.21
C GLU A 58 -2.03 -14.08 -7.98
N LEU A 59 -3.18 -14.72 -8.12
CA LEU A 59 -3.30 -16.10 -8.60
C LEU A 59 -4.75 -16.26 -9.11
N GLU A 60 -5.06 -15.60 -10.21
CA GLU A 60 -5.99 -16.14 -11.20
C GLU A 60 -5.38 -15.93 -12.58
N LEU A 61 -4.92 -17.05 -13.15
CA LEU A 61 -4.52 -17.37 -14.53
C LEU A 61 -4.07 -16.23 -15.46
#